data_AF-H2YPW3-F1
#
_entry.id   AF-H2YPW3-F1
#
_cell.length_a   1.000
_cell.length_b   1.000
_cell.length_c   1.000
_cell.angle_alpha   90.00
_cell.angle_beta   90.00
_cell.angle_gamma   90.00
#
_symmetry.space_group_name_H-M   'P 1'
#
loop_
_entity.id
_entity.type
_entity.pdbx_description
1 polymer ?
#
loop_
_entity_poly.entity_id
_entity_poly.type
_entity_poly.pdbx_seq_one_letter_code
_entity_poly.pdbx_strand_id
1 'polypeptide(L)'
;MRRKIDCSGSLRKWKRRINFLFLSGKRRSATIYHQICRLAMCCVNLYWGGREQYDREQALDDFKTGRVRILVATDVASRGLDVKDVTHVINYDFPRNTEEYVHRVGRTGRAGKSGTSISFFTRNDWGSAKELISILEEADQEVPDEVRDMAERFQKMKDRRAADGAAYRSGGPRRGGGGGRYRRDGW
;
A
#
# COMPACT_ATOMS: atom_id res chain seq x y z
N MET A 1 4.28 -7.80 12.05
CA MET A 1 5.50 -8.01 11.25
C MET A 1 5.37 -7.21 9.97
N ARG A 2 6.13 -6.14 9.80
CA ARG A 2 6.16 -5.32 8.56
C ARG A 2 7.45 -5.68 7.83
N ARG A 3 7.39 -6.02 6.55
CA ARG A 3 8.58 -6.48 5.80
C ARG A 3 8.85 -5.55 4.62
N LYS A 4 10.15 -5.34 4.39
CA LYS A 4 10.73 -4.47 3.37
C LYS A 4 10.91 -5.31 2.11
N ILE A 5 10.32 -4.91 1.00
CA ILE A 5 10.68 -5.41 -0.32
C ILE A 5 11.75 -4.43 -0.84
N ASP A 6 12.99 -4.90 -0.91
CA ASP A 6 14.16 -4.10 -1.29
C ASP A 6 14.71 -4.63 -2.62
N CYS A 7 14.52 -3.89 -3.70
CA CYS A 7 15.27 -4.14 -4.92
C CYS A 7 16.65 -3.50 -4.76
N SER A 8 17.63 -4.34 -4.38
CA SER A 8 19.09 -4.10 -4.36
C SER A 8 19.68 -3.15 -3.30
N GLY A 9 20.52 -3.75 -2.44
CA GLY A 9 21.87 -3.23 -2.16
C GLY A 9 22.08 -2.10 -1.13
N SER A 10 22.44 -2.50 0.09
CA SER A 10 23.37 -1.81 1.00
C SER A 10 23.04 -0.38 1.47
N LEU A 11 22.58 -0.29 2.73
CA LEU A 11 22.28 0.93 3.50
C LEU A 11 23.48 1.86 3.81
N ARG A 12 24.68 1.66 3.24
CA ARG A 12 25.92 2.31 3.69
C ARG A 12 26.51 3.41 2.81
N LYS A 13 25.90 3.77 1.66
CA LYS A 13 26.40 4.85 0.77
C LYS A 13 25.39 6.02 0.61
N TRP A 14 24.94 6.64 1.70
CA TRP A 14 23.97 7.75 1.65
C TRP A 14 24.65 9.11 1.90
N LYS A 15 25.49 9.55 0.96
CA LYS A 15 26.06 10.91 0.91
C LYS A 15 25.90 11.49 -0.50
N ARG A 16 24.72 12.03 -0.83
CA ARG A 16 24.47 13.22 -1.69
C ARG A 16 23.03 13.24 -2.24
N ARG A 17 22.33 14.37 -2.03
CA ARG A 17 21.09 14.84 -2.71
C ARG A 17 19.96 13.80 -2.83
N ILE A 18 19.46 13.32 -1.70
CA ILE A 18 18.45 12.27 -1.66
C ILE A 18 17.12 12.85 -1.20
N ASN A 19 16.17 12.92 -2.13
CA ASN A 19 14.81 13.37 -1.89
C ASN A 19 13.90 12.16 -1.75
N PHE A 20 13.25 12.05 -0.59
CA PHE A 20 12.34 10.96 -0.25
C PHE A 20 10.89 11.46 -0.24
N LEU A 21 10.02 10.74 -0.92
CA LEU A 21 8.58 10.91 -0.82
C LEU A 21 8.00 9.72 -0.03
N PHE A 22 7.53 9.97 1.19
CA PHE A 22 6.78 8.99 1.98
C PHE A 22 5.29 9.14 1.73
N LEU A 23 4.63 8.06 1.35
CA LEU A 23 3.19 8.03 1.12
C LEU A 23 2.54 7.12 2.16
N SER A 24 1.64 7.68 2.97
CA SER A 24 0.94 6.97 4.04
C SER A 24 -0.53 7.36 4.14
N GLY A 25 -1.34 6.45 4.68
CA GLY A 25 -2.74 6.70 4.99
C GLY A 25 -2.94 7.81 6.04
N LYS A 26 -4.11 8.46 5.96
CA LYS A 26 -4.50 9.67 6.72
C LYS A 26 -4.13 9.61 8.22
N ARG A 27 -4.39 8.50 8.92
CA ARG A 27 -4.19 8.36 10.38
C ARG A 27 -2.73 8.14 10.80
N ARG A 28 -1.86 7.62 9.92
CA ARG A 28 -0.47 7.28 10.29
C ARG A 28 0.54 8.33 9.88
N SER A 29 0.21 9.16 8.89
CA SER A 29 1.09 10.22 8.37
C SER A 29 1.64 11.16 9.46
N ALA A 30 0.80 11.61 10.40
CA ALA A 30 1.23 12.50 11.50
C ALA A 30 2.16 11.80 12.51
N THR A 31 1.92 10.52 12.83
CA THR A 31 2.79 9.73 13.72
C THR A 31 4.14 9.47 13.06
N ILE A 32 4.12 9.07 11.78
CA ILE A 32 5.34 8.86 10.99
C ILE A 32 6.14 10.16 10.89
N TYR A 33 5.47 11.28 10.64
CA TYR A 33 6.11 12.60 10.62
C TYR A 33 6.84 12.91 11.93
N HIS A 34 6.21 12.73 13.09
CA HIS A 34 6.86 12.96 14.38
C HIS A 34 8.01 11.99 14.65
N GLN A 35 7.85 10.71 14.28
CA GLN A 35 8.92 9.71 14.41
C GLN A 35 10.12 10.04 13.52
N ILE A 36 9.89 10.40 12.25
CA ILE A 36 10.96 10.79 11.33
C ILE A 36 11.57 12.12 11.79
N CYS A 37 10.79 13.09 12.27
CA CYS A 37 11.34 14.36 12.76
C CYS A 37 12.29 14.13 13.96
N ARG A 38 11.92 13.21 14.88
CA ARG A 38 12.79 12.79 15.98
C ARG A 38 14.08 12.09 15.54
N LEU A 39 14.03 11.30 14.47
CA LEU A 39 15.16 10.51 13.99
C LEU A 39 16.05 11.26 12.99
N ALA A 40 15.46 12.12 12.16
CA ALA A 40 16.07 12.68 10.96
C ALA A 40 16.37 14.18 11.04
N MET A 41 16.40 14.75 12.25
CA MET A 41 16.90 16.11 12.56
C MET A 41 16.56 17.16 11.48
N CYS A 42 15.35 17.72 11.59
CA CYS A 42 14.93 19.01 11.00
C CYS A 42 14.61 19.08 9.50
N CYS A 43 14.68 18.00 8.71
CA CYS A 43 14.43 18.06 7.25
C CYS A 43 13.16 17.33 6.79
N VAL A 44 12.02 17.53 7.45
CA VAL A 44 10.76 16.84 7.12
C VAL A 44 9.59 17.82 7.04
N ASN A 45 8.81 17.75 5.97
CA ASN A 45 7.53 18.45 5.83
C ASN A 45 6.35 17.47 5.72
N LEU A 46 5.21 17.84 6.29
CA LEU A 46 3.96 17.07 6.24
C LEU A 46 2.98 17.69 5.24
N TYR A 47 2.67 16.95 4.19
CA TYR A 47 1.71 17.32 3.15
C TYR A 47 0.39 16.57 3.35
N TRP A 48 -0.55 17.22 4.06
CA TRP A 48 -1.86 16.65 4.39
C TRP A 48 -2.99 17.63 4.06
N GLY A 49 -4.11 17.12 3.55
CA GLY A 49 -5.27 17.93 3.14
C GLY A 49 -6.01 18.65 4.26
N GLY A 50 -5.60 18.49 5.53
CA GLY A 50 -6.11 19.28 6.65
C GLY A 50 -5.32 20.58 6.93
N ARG A 51 -4.23 20.84 6.18
CA ARG A 51 -3.49 22.11 6.24
C ARG A 51 -4.06 23.12 5.25
N GLU A 52 -3.85 24.41 5.54
CA GLU A 52 -4.19 25.48 4.59
C GLU A 52 -3.42 25.31 3.28
N GLN A 53 -4.02 25.80 2.19
CA GLN A 53 -3.44 25.69 0.85
C GLN A 53 -2.04 26.35 0.77
N TYR A 54 -1.88 27.50 1.43
CA TYR A 54 -0.60 28.21 1.52
C TYR A 54 0.51 27.35 2.14
N ASP A 55 0.23 26.73 3.30
CA ASP A 55 1.18 25.84 3.97
C ASP A 55 1.58 24.64 3.11
N ARG A 56 0.63 24.11 2.33
CA ARG A 56 0.88 22.99 1.41
C ARG A 56 1.80 23.39 0.27
N GLU A 57 1.60 24.58 -0.29
CA GLU A 57 2.45 25.12 -1.35
C GLU A 57 3.86 25.43 -0.85
N GLN A 58 3.98 26.02 0.34
CA GLN A 58 5.29 26.26 0.97
C GLN A 58 6.04 24.95 1.23
N ALA A 59 5.36 23.94 1.81
CA ALA A 59 5.96 22.64 2.07
C ALA A 59 6.46 21.94 0.80
N LEU A 60 5.75 22.15 -0.31
CA LEU A 60 6.11 21.65 -1.63
C LEU A 60 7.29 22.43 -2.23
N ASP A 61 7.30 23.76 -2.12
CA ASP A 61 8.42 24.60 -2.57
C ASP A 61 9.71 24.26 -1.82
N ASP A 62 9.64 24.12 -0.50
CA ASP A 62 10.79 23.72 0.32
C ASP A 62 11.36 22.36 -0.11
N PHE A 63 10.50 21.43 -0.53
CA PHE A 63 10.93 20.13 -1.03
C PHE A 63 11.53 20.22 -2.44
N LYS A 64 10.92 21.01 -3.34
CA LYS A 64 11.42 21.22 -4.71
C LYS A 64 12.75 21.96 -4.74
N THR A 65 12.90 22.97 -3.90
CA THR A 65 14.14 23.75 -3.72
C THR A 65 15.22 22.98 -2.96
N GLY A 66 14.86 21.84 -2.35
CA GLY A 66 15.78 20.98 -1.60
C GLY A 66 16.12 21.49 -0.20
N ARG A 67 15.42 22.52 0.30
CA ARG A 67 15.49 22.95 1.71
C ARG A 67 15.06 21.82 2.63
N VAL A 68 14.08 21.02 2.18
CA VAL A 68 13.60 19.83 2.86
C VAL A 68 13.88 18.59 2.00
N ARG A 69 14.44 17.55 2.63
CA ARG A 69 14.84 16.30 1.96
C ARG A 69 13.75 15.23 1.99
N ILE A 70 12.81 15.34 2.92
CA ILE A 70 11.76 14.33 3.13
C ILE A 70 10.40 15.01 3.10
N LEU A 71 9.56 14.60 2.16
CA LEU A 71 8.16 14.98 2.11
C LEU A 71 7.30 13.79 2.52
N VAL A 72 6.53 13.94 3.59
CA VAL A 72 5.53 12.95 4.01
C VAL A 72 4.18 13.39 3.48
N ALA A 73 3.61 12.67 2.52
CA ALA A 73 2.34 12.97 1.89
C ALA A 73 1.28 11.89 2.17
N THR A 74 0.01 12.31 2.14
CA THR A 74 -1.15 11.40 2.20
C THR A 74 -1.80 11.22 0.84
N ASP A 75 -2.50 10.10 0.65
CA ASP A 75 -3.15 9.73 -0.63
C ASP A 75 -4.00 10.85 -1.23
N VAL A 76 -4.83 11.51 -0.40
CA VAL A 76 -5.70 12.63 -0.79
C VAL A 76 -4.90 13.83 -1.30
N ALA A 77 -3.73 14.03 -0.73
CA ALA A 77 -2.88 15.17 -1.00
C ALA A 77 -1.93 14.86 -2.18
N SER A 78 -1.58 13.60 -2.42
CA SER A 78 -0.70 13.16 -3.53
C SER A 78 -1.30 13.32 -4.93
N ARG A 79 -2.64 13.39 -5.05
CA ARG A 79 -3.32 13.59 -6.34
C ARG A 79 -3.20 15.06 -6.76
N GLY A 80 -2.55 15.31 -7.89
CA GLY A 80 -2.23 16.67 -8.36
C GLY A 80 -0.91 17.24 -7.84
N LEU A 81 -0.15 16.49 -7.02
CA LEU A 81 1.21 16.86 -6.64
C LEU A 81 2.14 16.71 -7.86
N ASP A 82 2.50 17.82 -8.51
CA ASP A 82 3.55 17.82 -9.54
C ASP A 82 4.94 17.84 -8.89
N VAL A 83 5.30 16.70 -8.32
CA VAL A 83 6.67 16.40 -7.86
C VAL A 83 7.25 15.39 -8.82
N LYS A 84 8.11 15.90 -9.72
CA LYS A 84 8.89 15.12 -10.67
C LYS A 84 10.32 14.97 -10.12
N ASP A 85 11.03 13.94 -10.57
CA ASP A 85 12.44 13.71 -10.29
C ASP A 85 12.81 13.46 -8.81
N VAL A 86 11.93 12.79 -8.06
CA VAL A 86 12.35 12.28 -6.74
C VAL A 86 13.28 11.09 -6.89
N THR A 87 14.26 10.97 -6.02
CA THR A 87 15.21 9.84 -6.04
C THR A 87 14.59 8.56 -5.47
N HIS A 88 13.75 8.72 -4.44
CA HIS A 88 13.19 7.60 -3.68
C HIS A 88 11.72 7.83 -3.39
N VAL A 89 10.90 6.82 -3.66
CA VAL A 89 9.49 6.75 -3.28
C VAL A 89 9.33 5.64 -2.26
N ILE A 90 8.72 5.95 -1.11
CA ILE A 90 8.47 4.99 -0.04
C ILE A 90 6.97 4.90 0.22
N ASN A 91 6.37 3.76 -0.13
CA ASN A 91 4.98 3.45 0.20
C ASN A 91 4.93 2.79 1.58
N TYR A 92 4.65 3.60 2.61
CA TYR A 92 4.59 3.10 3.98
C TYR A 92 3.35 2.24 4.24
N ASP A 93 2.23 2.64 3.65
CA ASP A 93 1.05 1.80 3.54
C ASP A 93 0.86 1.50 2.03
N PHE A 94 0.60 0.25 1.70
CA PHE A 94 0.35 -0.13 0.31
C PHE A 94 -0.90 0.60 -0.21
N PRO A 95 -0.90 1.11 -1.45
CA PRO A 95 -2.04 1.84 -2.01
C PRO A 95 -3.28 0.95 -2.08
N ARG A 96 -4.47 1.57 -2.11
CA ARG A 96 -5.74 0.82 -2.13
C ARG A 96 -5.95 -0.01 -3.39
N ASN A 97 -5.34 0.41 -4.49
CA ASN A 97 -5.38 -0.27 -5.78
C ASN A 97 -4.03 -0.13 -6.48
N THR A 98 -3.83 -0.96 -7.48
CA THR A 98 -2.53 -1.11 -8.14
C THR A 98 -2.27 0.03 -9.14
N GLU A 99 -3.31 0.67 -9.68
CA GLU A 99 -3.19 1.91 -10.47
C GLU A 99 -2.58 3.05 -9.65
N GLU A 100 -3.02 3.23 -8.40
CA GLU A 100 -2.46 4.25 -7.52
C GLU A 100 -0.99 3.91 -7.20
N TYR A 101 -0.65 2.63 -7.03
CA TYR A 101 0.75 2.20 -6.90
C TYR A 101 1.62 2.64 -8.09
N VAL A 102 1.18 2.39 -9.32
CA VAL A 102 1.90 2.82 -10.54
C VAL A 102 2.08 4.35 -10.56
N HIS A 103 1.04 5.11 -10.23
CA HIS A 103 1.13 6.57 -10.17
C HIS A 103 2.11 7.10 -9.12
N ARG A 104 2.29 6.38 -8.00
CA ARG A 104 3.23 6.73 -6.94
C ARG A 104 4.66 6.44 -7.35
N VAL A 105 4.95 5.23 -7.85
CA VAL A 105 6.30 4.88 -8.31
C VAL A 105 6.72 5.69 -9.53
N GLY A 106 5.76 6.09 -10.37
CA GLY A 106 5.97 7.00 -11.50
C GLY A 106 6.38 8.43 -11.13
N ARG A 107 6.59 8.76 -9.84
CA ARG A 107 7.21 10.01 -9.40
C ARG A 107 8.74 9.98 -9.47
N THR A 108 9.33 8.78 -9.48
CA THR A 108 10.76 8.56 -9.66
C THR A 108 11.08 8.00 -11.05
N GLY A 109 12.36 7.84 -11.39
CA GLY A 109 12.78 7.10 -12.58
C GLY A 109 12.51 7.76 -13.94
N ARG A 110 12.36 9.10 -14.00
CA ARG A 110 12.03 9.82 -15.25
C ARG A 110 13.28 10.32 -16.00
N ALA A 111 13.13 10.49 -17.32
CA ALA A 111 14.15 11.07 -18.21
C ALA A 111 15.54 10.38 -18.12
N GLY A 112 15.55 9.04 -18.06
CA GLY A 112 16.77 8.25 -18.00
C GLY A 112 17.49 8.25 -16.64
N LYS A 113 16.93 8.89 -15.61
CA LYS A 113 17.47 8.85 -14.24
C LYS A 113 17.01 7.57 -13.55
N SER A 114 17.89 6.94 -12.78
CA SER A 114 17.53 5.84 -11.88
C SER A 114 16.69 6.33 -10.72
N GLY A 115 15.69 5.54 -10.34
CA GLY A 115 14.78 5.82 -9.23
C GLY A 115 14.50 4.58 -8.43
N THR A 116 14.41 4.69 -7.10
CA THR A 116 14.14 3.55 -6.23
C THR A 116 12.77 3.68 -5.57
N SER A 117 11.97 2.63 -5.69
CA SER A 117 10.68 2.50 -5.01
C SER A 117 10.75 1.40 -3.96
N ILE A 118 10.37 1.71 -2.72
CA ILE A 118 10.28 0.75 -1.62
C ILE A 118 8.84 0.72 -1.13
N SER A 119 8.26 -0.47 -1.05
CA SER A 119 6.88 -0.63 -0.60
C SER A 119 6.79 -1.61 0.56
N PHE A 120 6.08 -1.20 1.60
CA PHE A 120 5.75 -2.07 2.71
C PHE A 120 4.44 -2.79 2.40
N PHE A 121 4.53 -4.11 2.31
CA PHE A 121 3.41 -4.98 1.98
C PHE A 121 3.02 -5.81 3.20
N THR A 122 1.74 -5.85 3.55
CA THR A 122 1.24 -6.51 4.75
C THR A 122 0.11 -7.48 4.45
N ARG A 123 -0.34 -8.23 5.47
CA ARG A 123 -1.44 -9.19 5.32
C ARG A 123 -2.77 -8.57 4.88
N ASN A 124 -2.96 -7.28 5.17
CA ASN A 124 -4.17 -6.58 4.76
C ASN A 124 -4.18 -6.28 3.26
N ASP A 125 -3.03 -6.38 2.59
CA ASP A 125 -2.83 -5.99 1.19
C ASP A 125 -2.85 -7.22 0.25
N TRP A 126 -3.09 -8.42 0.79
CA TRP A 126 -3.11 -9.69 0.04
C TRP A 126 -4.03 -9.67 -1.19
N GLY A 127 -5.10 -8.87 -1.15
CA GLY A 127 -5.99 -8.68 -2.29
C GLY A 127 -5.31 -8.14 -3.54
N SER A 128 -4.26 -7.34 -3.37
CA SER A 128 -3.53 -6.70 -4.47
C SER A 128 -2.27 -7.47 -4.86
N ALA A 129 -1.94 -8.59 -4.19
CA ALA A 129 -0.69 -9.31 -4.41
C ALA A 129 -0.57 -9.84 -5.86
N LYS A 130 -1.67 -10.37 -6.42
CA LYS A 130 -1.69 -10.89 -7.80
C LYS A 130 -1.41 -9.79 -8.83
N GLU A 131 -2.04 -8.65 -8.68
CA GLU A 131 -1.83 -7.50 -9.58
C GLU A 131 -0.42 -6.93 -9.42
N LEU A 132 0.09 -6.85 -8.18
CA LEU A 132 1.45 -6.40 -7.92
C LEU A 132 2.49 -7.31 -8.59
N ILE A 133 2.31 -8.63 -8.55
CA ILE A 133 3.19 -9.58 -9.24
C ILE A 133 3.22 -9.30 -10.74
N SER A 134 2.04 -9.13 -11.36
CA SER A 134 1.94 -8.83 -12.79
C SER A 134 2.72 -7.58 -13.17
N ILE A 135 2.66 -6.53 -12.34
CA ILE A 135 3.38 -5.27 -12.60
C ILE A 135 4.89 -5.44 -12.45
N LEU A 136 5.32 -6.20 -11.43
CA LEU A 136 6.75 -6.46 -11.22
C LEU A 136 7.33 -7.30 -12.37
N GLU A 137 6.59 -8.30 -12.85
CA GLU A 137 6.99 -9.13 -13.99
C GLU A 137 7.02 -8.32 -15.30
N GLU A 138 6.02 -7.47 -15.55
CA GLU A 138 6.00 -6.57 -16.71
C GLU A 138 7.17 -5.56 -16.68
N ALA A 139 7.59 -5.14 -15.49
CA ALA A 139 8.73 -4.25 -15.29
C ALA A 139 10.09 -4.97 -15.20
N ASP A 140 10.15 -6.27 -15.50
CA ASP A 140 11.35 -7.11 -15.41
C ASP A 140 12.05 -7.03 -14.04
N GLN A 141 11.25 -6.98 -12.97
CA GLN A 141 11.71 -6.92 -11.58
C GLN A 141 11.65 -8.30 -10.91
N GLU A 142 12.60 -8.57 -10.03
CA GLU A 142 12.55 -9.75 -9.17
C GLU A 142 11.34 -9.68 -8.23
N VAL A 143 10.44 -10.66 -8.37
CA VAL A 143 9.28 -10.82 -7.49
C VAL A 143 9.71 -11.61 -6.25
N PRO A 144 9.59 -11.06 -5.04
CA PRO A 144 9.88 -11.82 -3.83
C PRO A 144 8.93 -13.00 -3.67
N ASP A 145 9.47 -14.18 -3.34
CA ASP A 145 8.68 -15.41 -3.09
C ASP A 145 7.56 -15.18 -2.08
N GLU A 146 7.82 -14.34 -1.07
CA GLU A 146 6.81 -13.98 -0.08
C GLU A 146 5.55 -13.35 -0.70
N VAL A 147 5.68 -12.55 -1.75
CA VAL A 147 4.52 -11.93 -2.43
C VAL A 147 3.76 -12.99 -3.23
N ARG A 148 4.47 -13.93 -3.87
CA ARG A 148 3.86 -15.08 -4.57
C ARG A 148 3.07 -15.96 -3.59
N ASP A 149 3.66 -16.29 -2.45
CA ASP A 149 3.01 -17.00 -1.34
C ASP A 149 1.74 -16.29 -0.86
N MET A 150 1.79 -14.95 -0.72
CA MET A 150 0.63 -14.16 -0.31
C MET A 150 -0.49 -14.23 -1.35
N ALA A 151 -0.17 -14.13 -2.64
CA ALA A 151 -1.13 -14.24 -3.73
C ALA A 151 -1.79 -15.64 -3.76
N GLU A 152 -1.01 -16.70 -3.62
CA GLU A 152 -1.54 -18.07 -3.56
C GLU A 152 -2.49 -18.28 -2.38
N ARG A 153 -2.08 -17.84 -1.18
CA ARG A 153 -2.90 -17.97 0.04
C ARG A 153 -4.20 -17.20 -0.09
N PHE A 154 -4.16 -16.02 -0.68
CA PHE A 154 -5.35 -15.22 -0.94
C PHE A 154 -6.31 -15.90 -1.93
N GLN A 155 -5.78 -16.48 -3.01
CA GLN A 155 -6.58 -17.22 -3.99
C GLN A 155 -7.25 -18.45 -3.35
N LYS A 156 -6.48 -19.27 -2.63
CA LYS A 156 -7.01 -20.43 -1.87
C LYS A 156 -8.12 -20.03 -0.89
N MET A 157 -7.99 -18.87 -0.24
CA MET A 157 -9.03 -18.34 0.65
C MET A 157 -10.31 -17.95 -0.11
N LYS A 158 -10.18 -17.32 -1.28
CA LYS A 158 -11.32 -16.97 -2.14
C LYS A 158 -12.04 -18.21 -2.67
N ASP A 159 -11.29 -19.22 -3.10
CA ASP A 159 -11.86 -20.44 -3.65
C ASP A 159 -12.65 -21.22 -2.60
N ARG A 160 -12.12 -21.32 -1.37
CA ARG A 160 -12.85 -21.91 -0.23
C ARG A 160 -14.15 -21.17 0.07
N ARG A 161 -14.09 -19.83 0.16
CA ARG A 161 -15.29 -19.00 0.38
C ARG A 161 -16.32 -19.15 -0.74
N ALA A 162 -15.88 -19.29 -1.99
CA ALA A 162 -16.76 -19.52 -3.13
C ALA A 162 -17.43 -20.89 -3.06
N ALA A 163 -16.69 -21.94 -2.68
CA ALA A 163 -17.22 -23.28 -2.49
C ALA A 163 -18.26 -23.34 -1.35
N ASP A 164 -17.97 -22.73 -0.20
CA ASP A 164 -18.90 -22.65 0.93
C ASP A 164 -20.17 -21.87 0.56
N GLY A 165 -20.02 -20.75 -0.17
CA GLY A 165 -21.14 -19.95 -0.67
C GLY A 165 -21.98 -20.67 -1.72
N ALA A 166 -21.35 -21.49 -2.57
CA ALA A 166 -22.03 -22.32 -3.56
C ALA A 166 -22.80 -23.48 -2.91
N ALA A 167 -22.26 -24.10 -1.86
CA ALA A 167 -22.96 -25.13 -1.08
C ALA A 167 -24.24 -24.56 -0.43
N TYR A 168 -24.18 -23.33 0.11
CA TYR A 168 -25.36 -22.66 0.65
C TYR A 168 -26.43 -22.35 -0.40
N ARG A 169 -26.04 -21.95 -1.62
CA ARG A 169 -26.98 -21.67 -2.73
C ARG A 169 -27.54 -22.91 -3.43
N SER A 170 -26.79 -24.00 -3.49
CA SER A 170 -27.18 -25.23 -4.21
C SER A 170 -27.85 -26.29 -3.30
N GLY A 171 -27.74 -26.13 -1.98
CA GLY A 171 -28.27 -27.09 -1.02
C GLY A 171 -28.40 -26.51 0.38
N GLY A 172 -29.26 -25.51 0.56
CA GLY A 172 -29.84 -25.25 1.87
C GLY A 172 -30.41 -26.57 2.45
N PRO A 173 -30.29 -26.81 3.77
CA PRO A 173 -30.49 -28.14 4.34
C PRO A 173 -31.87 -28.68 3.95
N ARG A 174 -31.89 -29.73 3.11
CA ARG A 174 -33.04 -30.61 2.99
C ARG A 174 -33.19 -31.31 4.34
N ARG A 175 -33.90 -30.65 5.27
CA ARG A 175 -34.45 -31.27 6.47
C ARG A 175 -35.61 -32.17 6.01
N GLY A 176 -35.25 -33.28 5.39
CA GLY A 176 -36.16 -34.34 5.00
C GLY A 176 -36.60 -35.11 6.24
N GLY A 177 -37.90 -35.07 6.50
CA GLY A 177 -38.71 -36.24 6.88
C GLY A 177 -38.21 -37.13 8.01
N GLY A 178 -38.54 -36.75 9.24
CA GLY A 178 -38.70 -37.68 10.36
C GLY A 178 -40.13 -37.62 10.86
N GLY A 179 -41.00 -38.48 10.32
CA GLY A 179 -42.38 -38.60 10.75
C GLY A 179 -42.47 -39.08 12.20
N GLY A 180 -43.24 -38.36 13.02
CA GLY A 180 -43.64 -38.77 14.35
C GLY A 180 -45.07 -38.29 14.59
N ARG A 181 -46.02 -39.22 14.44
CA ARG A 181 -47.45 -39.02 14.74
C ARG A 181 -47.61 -38.53 16.18
N TYR A 182 -48.13 -37.33 16.38
CA TYR A 182 -48.86 -37.03 17.60
C TYR A 182 -50.35 -37.18 17.32
N ARG A 183 -50.92 -38.24 17.91
CA ARG A 183 -52.34 -38.47 17.99
C ARG A 183 -52.98 -37.33 18.79
N ARG A 184 -54.03 -36.78 18.18
CA ARG A 184 -55.17 -36.10 18.78
C ARG A 184 -55.65 -36.87 20.01
N ASP A 185 -55.97 -36.17 21.10
CA ASP A 185 -57.12 -36.43 22.00
C ASP A 185 -57.32 -35.29 23.04
N GLY A 186 -58.59 -34.84 23.15
CA GLY A 186 -59.26 -34.09 24.24
C GLY A 186 -58.78 -32.67 24.59
N TRP A 187 -59.62 -31.64 24.79
CA TRP A 187 -61.07 -31.52 24.99
C TRP A 187 -61.54 -30.20 24.37
#